data_AF-A0A9D7N612-F1
#
_entry.id   AF-A0A9D7N612-F1
#
_cell.length_a   1.000
_cell.length_b   1.000
_cell.length_c   1.000
_cell.angle_alpha   90.00
_cell.angle_beta   90.00
_cell.angle_gamma   90.00
#
_symmetry.space_group_name_H-M   'P 1'
#
loop_
_entity.id
_entity.type
_entity.pdbx_description
1 polymer ?
#
loop_
_entity_poly.entity_id
_entity_poly.type
_entity_poly.pdbx_seq_one_letter_code
_entity_poly.pdbx_strand_id
1 'polypeptide(L)'
;MHVALPIAFLGFLLASSALAIPQREPDGEPDPRLVIAVDRRFELLSILHRLAGTPEYRRAPKSPYVEAVDAHFATFAKHKAVQRTRELRAAFGISYDAPMSFAARLDPATLALRGPLEPRPAGLDKRWSAAPIAEYAELVASFAQEAKLDEFLSGQRVYAAGVEQRYREALRGVAPVRWFDSYFGPLPQARFRLVPSLLNGQNNYGVHAAFEGGALEVYQVLGMTELDDQGLPELGSGLEGLLVHELAHSYVNPAVERRWDELEQPFDRARRLVAKEMQAQAYGNTSSVASESVVRAATTLYMLELRGEQAAAAQLGYEEGRSFLWTQPLFEELRAGRAKEAPAAQRWPEVLHAVGERLSAWLELPEAQRRPLFRGPINAVYRWRAKDTMVVVLPPERNQSASVAAFEAYVREVHASFYAKQGVPLARAGEALALDSARAQVLYGTPQDGPHIAVLLTRLGAAFDEQGLKLGADRFEGAGIALIACAAHELDPRAAPRLVYAAADHATLVGINAHYHGPTDWLVVRRIEDGKFETLASGRWPAKLSPGS
;
A
#
# COMPACT_ATOMS: atom_id res chain seq x y z
N MET A 1 2.71 22.10 -35.99
CA MET A 1 2.72 20.63 -36.04
C MET A 1 3.61 20.12 -34.91
N HIS A 2 3.04 19.96 -33.72
CA HIS A 2 3.71 19.41 -32.56
C HIS A 2 3.15 18.01 -32.33
N VAL A 3 3.96 16.99 -32.61
CA VAL A 3 3.65 15.61 -32.23
C VAL A 3 4.11 15.44 -30.80
N ALA A 4 3.16 15.46 -29.87
CA ALA A 4 3.37 15.05 -28.49
C ALA A 4 3.47 13.53 -28.46
N LEU A 5 4.64 12.99 -28.08
CA LEU A 5 4.79 11.57 -27.75
C LEU A 5 4.31 11.30 -26.32
N PRO A 6 3.63 10.17 -26.07
CA PRO A 6 3.03 9.85 -24.79
C PRO A 6 4.08 9.40 -23.77
N ILE A 7 4.02 9.98 -22.57
CA ILE A 7 4.62 9.43 -21.36
C ILE A 7 3.82 8.16 -21.04
N ALA A 8 4.39 6.99 -21.37
CA ALA A 8 3.86 5.71 -20.95
C ALA A 8 3.94 5.62 -19.42
N PHE A 9 2.81 5.87 -18.76
CA PHE A 9 2.54 5.41 -17.41
C PHE A 9 2.66 3.88 -17.42
N LEU A 10 3.71 3.36 -16.80
CA LEU A 10 3.87 1.93 -16.58
C LEU A 10 2.77 1.50 -15.61
N GLY A 11 1.70 0.93 -16.18
CA GLY A 11 0.68 0.21 -15.43
C GLY A 11 1.34 -0.86 -14.59
N PHE A 12 0.97 -0.89 -13.32
CA PHE A 12 1.36 -1.92 -12.38
C PHE A 12 0.77 -3.26 -12.85
N LEU A 13 1.57 -4.04 -13.58
CA LEU A 13 1.37 -5.48 -13.66
C LEU A 13 2.05 -6.09 -12.42
N LEU A 14 1.26 -6.35 -11.39
CA LEU A 14 1.62 -7.31 -10.34
C LEU A 14 1.47 -8.71 -10.95
N ALA A 15 2.47 -9.14 -11.72
CA ALA A 15 2.62 -10.55 -12.01
C ALA A 15 3.02 -11.25 -10.71
N SER A 16 2.04 -11.87 -10.07
CA SER A 16 2.24 -12.84 -9.00
C SER A 16 3.13 -13.96 -9.50
N SER A 17 4.35 -14.06 -8.96
CA SER A 17 5.08 -15.30 -8.68
C SER A 17 6.50 -14.98 -8.21
N ALA A 18 6.73 -15.04 -6.88
CA ALA A 18 7.84 -15.82 -6.30
C ALA A 18 7.84 -15.73 -4.78
N LEU A 19 7.51 -16.88 -4.19
CA LEU A 19 7.47 -17.28 -2.79
C LEU A 19 6.49 -16.49 -1.91
N ALA A 20 5.30 -17.08 -1.84
CA ALA A 20 4.27 -16.86 -0.86
C ALA A 20 4.86 -16.66 0.55
N ILE A 21 4.50 -15.54 1.20
CA ILE A 21 4.28 -15.56 2.65
C ILE A 21 3.46 -16.83 2.89
N PRO A 22 3.84 -17.74 3.81
CA PRO A 22 3.15 -19.01 3.98
C PRO A 22 1.65 -18.75 4.02
N GLN A 23 1.00 -19.06 2.90
CA GLN A 23 -0.43 -19.03 2.79
C GLN A 23 -0.83 -20.22 3.64
N ARG A 24 -1.39 -19.96 4.82
CA ARG A 24 -2.21 -20.98 5.46
C ARG A 24 -3.18 -21.45 4.38
N GLU A 25 -3.30 -22.76 4.14
CA GLU A 25 -4.32 -23.27 3.22
C GLU A 25 -5.65 -22.61 3.62
N PRO A 26 -6.39 -22.02 2.67
CA PRO A 26 -7.58 -21.22 2.93
C PRO A 26 -8.74 -22.13 3.38
N ASP A 27 -8.61 -22.68 4.57
CA ASP A 27 -9.59 -23.53 5.21
C ASP A 27 -10.45 -22.69 6.15
N GLY A 28 -11.76 -22.74 5.91
CA GLY A 28 -12.78 -22.07 6.70
C GLY A 28 -13.40 -20.85 6.03
N GLU A 29 -14.61 -20.52 6.47
CA GLU A 29 -15.33 -19.32 6.05
C GLU A 29 -14.66 -18.04 6.58
N PRO A 30 -14.87 -16.87 5.94
CA PRO A 30 -14.52 -15.57 6.50
C PRO A 30 -15.14 -15.38 7.90
N ASP A 31 -14.66 -14.39 8.67
CA ASP A 31 -15.23 -14.06 9.99
C ASP A 31 -16.77 -14.02 9.93
N PRO A 32 -17.49 -14.89 10.68
CA PRO A 32 -18.94 -14.99 10.57
C PRO A 32 -19.66 -13.70 11.02
N ARG A 33 -18.95 -12.78 11.67
CA ARG A 33 -19.46 -11.46 12.06
C ARG A 33 -19.28 -10.39 10.99
N LEU A 34 -18.50 -10.68 9.94
CA LEU A 34 -18.27 -9.79 8.81
C LEU A 34 -19.18 -10.18 7.64
N VAL A 35 -20.21 -9.39 7.42
CA VAL A 35 -21.11 -9.58 6.26
C VAL A 35 -20.47 -8.96 5.02
N ILE A 36 -20.20 -9.78 4.00
CA ILE A 36 -19.69 -9.34 2.70
C ILE A 36 -20.86 -9.21 1.73
N ALA A 37 -21.23 -7.98 1.38
CA ALA A 37 -22.34 -7.70 0.47
C ALA A 37 -22.20 -6.33 -0.20
N VAL A 38 -22.60 -6.25 -1.48
CA VAL A 38 -22.80 -4.96 -2.14
C VAL A 38 -23.97 -4.24 -1.45
N ASP A 39 -23.78 -2.96 -1.10
CA ASP A 39 -24.77 -2.19 -0.35
C ASP A 39 -25.41 -1.10 -1.22
N ARG A 40 -26.74 -1.17 -1.33
CA ARG A 40 -27.58 -0.24 -2.09
C ARG A 40 -27.29 1.23 -1.81
N ARG A 41 -27.04 1.60 -0.56
CA ARG A 41 -26.84 3.00 -0.16
C ARG A 41 -25.48 3.49 -0.66
N PHE A 42 -24.45 2.67 -0.52
CA PHE A 42 -23.08 3.00 -0.93
C PHE A 42 -22.98 3.06 -2.46
N GLU A 43 -23.64 2.15 -3.17
CA GLU A 43 -23.70 2.18 -4.63
C GLU A 43 -24.47 3.40 -5.16
N LEU A 44 -25.62 3.74 -4.56
CA LEU A 44 -26.38 4.94 -4.91
C LEU A 44 -25.52 6.21 -4.80
N LEU A 45 -24.79 6.38 -3.68
CA LEU A 45 -23.93 7.54 -3.51
C LEU A 45 -22.75 7.52 -4.49
N SER A 46 -22.18 6.35 -4.76
CA SER A 46 -21.12 6.21 -5.77
C SER A 46 -21.60 6.59 -7.18
N ILE A 47 -22.82 6.19 -7.57
CA ILE A 47 -23.46 6.54 -8.85
C ILE A 47 -23.68 8.06 -8.94
N LEU A 48 -24.27 8.68 -7.91
CA LEU A 48 -24.49 10.14 -7.88
C LEU A 48 -23.17 10.90 -8.03
N HIS A 49 -22.14 10.48 -7.30
CA HIS A 49 -20.81 11.08 -7.36
C HIS A 49 -20.10 10.85 -8.71
N ARG A 50 -20.29 9.68 -9.33
CA ARG A 50 -19.83 9.39 -10.69
C ARG A 50 -20.48 10.33 -11.72
N LEU A 51 -21.81 10.47 -11.69
CA LEU A 51 -22.57 11.37 -12.57
C LEU A 51 -22.23 12.86 -12.33
N ALA A 52 -21.92 13.21 -11.08
CA ALA A 52 -21.45 14.54 -10.71
C ALA A 52 -20.06 14.85 -11.27
N GLY A 53 -19.32 13.83 -11.74
CA GLY A 53 -17.99 13.99 -12.31
C GLY A 53 -16.88 14.00 -11.27
N THR A 54 -17.11 13.49 -10.07
CA THR A 54 -16.11 13.49 -9.01
C THR A 54 -14.99 12.48 -9.31
N PRO A 55 -13.71 12.90 -9.34
CA PRO A 55 -12.61 12.05 -9.81
C PRO A 55 -12.44 10.75 -9.04
N GLU A 56 -12.66 10.75 -7.74
CA GLU A 56 -12.48 9.57 -6.88
C GLU A 56 -13.55 8.47 -7.09
N TYR A 57 -14.71 8.81 -7.67
CA TYR A 57 -15.80 7.87 -8.00
C TYR A 57 -15.84 7.48 -9.49
N ARG A 58 -14.78 7.83 -10.24
CA ARG A 58 -14.63 7.56 -11.67
C ARG A 58 -13.39 6.72 -12.00
N ARG A 59 -12.79 6.09 -10.98
CA ARG A 59 -11.52 5.35 -11.12
C ARG A 59 -11.69 3.85 -11.26
N ALA A 60 -12.92 3.31 -11.21
CA ALA A 60 -13.13 1.90 -11.46
C ALA A 60 -12.60 1.50 -12.85
N PRO A 61 -11.94 0.33 -12.97
CA PRO A 61 -11.58 -0.24 -14.25
C PRO A 61 -12.83 -0.43 -15.11
N LYS A 62 -12.65 -0.45 -16.43
CA LYS A 62 -13.74 -0.67 -17.36
C LYS A 62 -14.32 -2.08 -17.12
N SER A 63 -15.60 -2.15 -16.77
CA SER A 63 -16.31 -3.39 -16.46
C SER A 63 -17.74 -3.39 -17.02
N PRO A 64 -18.38 -4.56 -17.14
CA PRO A 64 -19.80 -4.64 -17.53
C PRO A 64 -20.71 -3.80 -16.62
N TYR A 65 -20.40 -3.73 -15.32
CA TYR A 65 -21.17 -2.92 -14.37
C TYR A 65 -20.97 -1.42 -14.60
N VAL A 66 -19.74 -0.97 -14.83
CA VAL A 66 -19.46 0.45 -15.13
C VAL A 66 -20.17 0.89 -16.41
N GLU A 67 -20.12 0.06 -17.46
CA GLU A 67 -20.84 0.33 -18.71
C GLU A 67 -22.36 0.37 -18.49
N ALA A 68 -22.91 -0.55 -17.69
CA ALA A 68 -24.33 -0.58 -17.36
C ALA A 68 -24.77 0.67 -16.57
N VAL A 69 -23.96 1.11 -15.59
CA VAL A 69 -24.20 2.36 -14.84
C VAL A 69 -24.21 3.55 -15.78
N ASP A 70 -23.18 3.68 -16.63
CA ASP A 70 -23.06 4.81 -17.55
C ASP A 70 -24.23 4.85 -18.54
N ALA A 71 -24.64 3.70 -19.07
CA ALA A 71 -25.77 3.60 -19.99
C ALA A 71 -27.12 3.92 -19.32
N HIS A 72 -27.39 3.32 -18.16
CA HIS A 72 -28.68 3.45 -17.47
C HIS A 72 -28.90 4.87 -16.93
N PHE A 73 -27.86 5.47 -16.33
CA PHE A 73 -28.00 6.74 -15.61
C PHE A 73 -27.60 7.98 -16.43
N ALA A 74 -27.13 7.83 -17.67
CA ALA A 74 -26.68 8.94 -18.53
C ALA A 74 -27.72 10.08 -18.65
N THR A 75 -29.00 9.75 -18.80
CA THR A 75 -30.09 10.73 -18.95
C THR A 75 -30.36 11.53 -17.68
N PHE A 76 -29.90 11.04 -16.52
CA PHE A 76 -30.08 11.69 -15.22
C PHE A 76 -28.90 12.60 -14.83
N ALA A 77 -27.93 12.85 -15.72
CA ALA A 77 -26.77 13.70 -15.45
C ALA A 77 -27.12 15.15 -15.03
N LYS A 78 -28.33 15.61 -15.36
CA LYS A 78 -28.90 16.93 -14.98
C LYS A 78 -29.91 16.85 -13.84
N HIS A 79 -30.14 15.68 -13.24
CA HIS A 79 -31.06 15.54 -12.10
C HIS A 79 -30.64 16.42 -10.92
N LYS A 80 -31.61 16.93 -10.15
CA LYS A 80 -31.36 17.86 -9.03
C LYS A 80 -30.39 17.28 -8.00
N ALA A 81 -30.52 15.99 -7.67
CA ALA A 81 -29.57 15.29 -6.79
C ALA A 81 -28.13 15.37 -7.30
N VAL A 82 -27.89 15.13 -8.60
CA VAL A 82 -26.55 15.18 -9.20
C VAL A 82 -25.99 16.60 -9.19
N GLN A 83 -26.83 17.60 -9.47
CA GLN A 83 -26.44 19.02 -9.36
C GLN A 83 -26.06 19.35 -7.92
N ARG A 84 -26.88 18.93 -6.95
CA ARG A 84 -26.63 19.14 -5.53
C ARG A 84 -25.35 18.45 -5.06
N THR A 85 -25.03 17.26 -5.57
CA THR A 85 -23.75 16.59 -5.31
C THR A 85 -22.55 17.44 -5.75
N ARG A 86 -22.63 18.08 -6.93
CA ARG A 86 -21.57 18.99 -7.42
C ARG A 86 -21.43 20.22 -6.52
N GLU A 87 -22.54 20.83 -6.12
CA GLU A 87 -22.58 21.98 -5.23
C GLU A 87 -22.01 21.65 -3.85
N LEU A 88 -22.41 20.53 -3.25
CA LEU A 88 -21.95 20.09 -1.94
C LEU A 88 -20.44 19.86 -1.92
N ARG A 89 -19.90 19.29 -3.00
CA ARG A 89 -18.44 19.17 -3.16
C ARG A 89 -17.80 20.56 -3.19
N ALA A 90 -18.30 21.46 -4.02
CA ALA A 90 -17.68 22.77 -4.24
C ALA A 90 -17.74 23.66 -2.99
N ALA A 91 -18.86 23.67 -2.28
CA ALA A 91 -19.12 24.56 -1.15
C ALA A 91 -18.61 23.99 0.19
N PHE A 92 -18.69 22.68 0.40
CA PHE A 92 -18.41 22.05 1.70
C PHE A 92 -17.31 20.99 1.64
N GLY A 93 -16.74 20.72 0.47
CA GLY A 93 -15.68 19.73 0.31
C GLY A 93 -16.16 18.28 0.45
N ILE A 94 -17.46 18.01 0.28
CA ILE A 94 -18.02 16.65 0.32
C ILE A 94 -17.40 15.79 -0.80
N SER A 95 -16.45 14.94 -0.41
CA SER A 95 -15.55 14.18 -1.28
C SER A 95 -14.97 12.98 -0.54
N TYR A 96 -14.34 12.05 -1.25
CA TYR A 96 -13.72 10.86 -0.65
C TYR A 96 -14.68 10.08 0.26
N ASP A 97 -14.38 9.95 1.54
CA ASP A 97 -15.13 9.21 2.56
C ASP A 97 -16.41 9.91 3.04
N ALA A 98 -16.54 11.23 2.89
CA ALA A 98 -17.71 11.97 3.39
C ALA A 98 -19.06 11.45 2.83
N PRO A 99 -19.22 11.20 1.51
CA PRO A 99 -20.43 10.58 0.96
C PRO A 99 -20.75 9.22 1.56
N MET A 100 -19.72 8.43 1.91
CA MET A 100 -19.90 7.10 2.48
C MET A 100 -20.33 7.15 3.95
N SER A 101 -19.85 8.13 4.71
CA SER A 101 -20.36 8.39 6.07
C SER A 101 -21.85 8.77 6.06
N PHE A 102 -22.30 9.48 5.03
CA PHE A 102 -23.72 9.78 4.80
C PHE A 102 -24.50 8.53 4.38
N ALA A 103 -23.98 7.72 3.46
CA ALA A 103 -24.61 6.46 3.04
C ALA A 103 -24.89 5.52 4.23
N ALA A 104 -23.93 5.41 5.16
CA ALA A 104 -24.08 4.60 6.38
C ALA A 104 -25.26 5.05 7.28
N ARG A 105 -25.64 6.33 7.19
CA ARG A 105 -26.75 6.94 7.95
C ARG A 105 -28.11 6.77 7.29
N LEU A 106 -28.17 6.36 6.03
CA LEU A 106 -29.43 6.06 5.35
C LEU A 106 -29.97 4.71 5.81
N ASP A 107 -31.29 4.60 5.87
CA ASP A 107 -31.99 3.35 6.05
C ASP A 107 -31.86 2.46 4.79
N PRO A 108 -31.47 1.19 4.92
CA PRO A 108 -31.20 0.34 3.75
C PRO A 108 -32.44 0.09 2.87
N ALA A 109 -33.64 0.09 3.45
CA ALA A 109 -34.88 -0.13 2.70
C ALA A 109 -35.42 1.18 2.12
N THR A 110 -35.59 2.20 2.96
CA THR A 110 -36.32 3.43 2.61
C THR A 110 -35.43 4.56 2.10
N LEU A 111 -34.12 4.49 2.31
CA LEU A 111 -33.16 5.59 2.12
C LEU A 111 -33.45 6.83 2.97
N ALA A 112 -34.35 6.76 3.95
CA ALA A 112 -34.57 7.83 4.90
C ALA A 112 -33.35 8.00 5.82
N LEU A 113 -33.09 9.22 6.25
CA LEU A 113 -32.07 9.47 7.28
C LEU A 113 -32.49 8.81 8.60
N ARG A 114 -31.57 8.06 9.19
CA ARG A 114 -31.77 7.42 10.49
C ARG A 114 -31.15 8.27 11.60
N GLY A 115 -31.92 8.50 12.66
CA GLY A 115 -31.47 9.18 13.88
C GLY A 115 -31.28 10.70 13.72
N PRO A 116 -31.06 11.41 14.85
CA PRO A 116 -30.84 12.86 14.83
C PRO A 116 -29.51 13.22 14.16
N LEU A 117 -29.46 14.42 13.58
CA LEU A 117 -28.27 15.00 12.96
C LEU A 117 -27.55 16.01 13.87
N GLU A 118 -28.24 16.50 14.91
CA GLU A 118 -27.73 17.48 15.86
C GLU A 118 -27.85 16.97 17.30
N PRO A 119 -26.76 16.99 18.11
CA PRO A 119 -25.39 17.30 17.69
C PRO A 119 -24.86 16.30 16.64
N ARG A 120 -23.83 16.68 15.86
CA ARG A 120 -23.26 15.82 14.82
C ARG A 120 -23.07 14.37 15.34
N PRO A 121 -23.75 13.37 14.74
CA PRO A 121 -23.67 12.00 15.22
C PRO A 121 -22.27 11.42 14.99
N ALA A 122 -21.86 10.53 15.90
CA ALA A 122 -20.60 9.80 15.76
C ALA A 122 -20.54 9.02 14.44
N GLY A 123 -19.40 9.11 13.76
CA GLY A 123 -19.15 8.48 12.46
C GLY A 123 -19.62 9.28 11.25
N LEU A 124 -20.41 10.35 11.41
CA LEU A 124 -20.71 11.27 10.31
C LEU A 124 -19.54 12.23 10.09
N ASP A 125 -19.05 12.35 8.86
CA ASP A 125 -17.92 13.22 8.55
C ASP A 125 -18.20 14.70 8.91
N LYS A 126 -17.21 15.39 9.49
CA LYS A 126 -17.33 16.78 9.95
C LYS A 126 -17.72 17.78 8.86
N ARG A 127 -17.42 17.49 7.59
CA ARG A 127 -17.79 18.33 6.44
C ARG A 127 -19.31 18.43 6.28
N TRP A 128 -20.08 17.48 6.85
CA TRP A 128 -21.54 17.55 6.87
C TRP A 128 -22.11 18.52 7.89
N SER A 129 -21.34 18.99 8.88
CA SER A 129 -21.86 19.86 9.96
C SER A 129 -22.46 21.18 9.48
N ALA A 130 -21.97 21.73 8.38
CA ALA A 130 -22.50 22.97 7.79
C ALA A 130 -23.33 22.72 6.53
N ALA A 131 -23.43 21.47 6.08
CA ALA A 131 -24.08 21.11 4.84
C ALA A 131 -25.56 20.77 5.08
N PRO A 132 -26.46 21.11 4.13
CA PRO A 132 -27.90 20.80 4.21
C PRO A 132 -28.17 19.32 3.89
N ILE A 133 -27.74 18.45 4.80
CA ILE A 133 -27.78 16.99 4.68
C ILE A 133 -29.21 16.43 4.59
N ALA A 134 -30.18 17.04 5.28
CA ALA A 134 -31.58 16.61 5.25
C ALA A 134 -32.21 16.84 3.86
N GLU A 135 -32.05 18.04 3.30
CA GLU A 135 -32.48 18.36 1.93
C GLU A 135 -31.80 17.44 0.91
N TYR A 136 -30.51 17.14 1.11
CA TYR A 136 -29.79 16.24 0.22
C TYR A 136 -30.34 14.82 0.27
N ALA A 137 -30.73 14.31 1.46
CA ALA A 137 -31.34 12.99 1.58
C ALA A 137 -32.66 12.86 0.82
N GLU A 138 -33.51 13.89 0.85
CA GLU A 138 -34.74 13.91 0.05
C GLU A 138 -34.45 13.83 -1.46
N LEU A 139 -33.45 14.59 -1.94
CA LEU A 139 -33.02 14.55 -3.34
C LEU A 139 -32.42 13.19 -3.73
N VAL A 140 -31.64 12.57 -2.84
CA VAL A 140 -31.06 11.24 -3.03
C VAL A 140 -32.16 10.18 -3.14
N ALA A 141 -33.18 10.25 -2.28
CA ALA A 141 -34.33 9.34 -2.34
C ALA A 141 -35.16 9.54 -3.62
N SER A 142 -35.43 10.80 -4.03
CA SER A 142 -36.11 11.11 -5.30
C SER A 142 -35.33 10.57 -6.51
N PHE A 143 -34.00 10.75 -6.54
CA PHE A 143 -33.16 10.18 -7.60
C PHE A 143 -33.29 8.66 -7.65
N ALA A 144 -33.22 7.97 -6.51
CA ALA A 144 -33.31 6.51 -6.48
C ALA A 144 -34.63 5.99 -7.07
N GLN A 145 -35.74 6.70 -6.83
CA GLN A 145 -37.05 6.37 -7.39
C GLN A 145 -37.14 6.71 -8.89
N GLU A 146 -36.84 7.96 -9.26
CA GLU A 146 -36.97 8.46 -10.64
C GLU A 146 -36.02 7.76 -11.61
N ALA A 147 -34.81 7.44 -11.15
CA ALA A 147 -33.80 6.72 -11.92
C ALA A 147 -33.93 5.19 -11.84
N LYS A 148 -34.99 4.68 -11.20
CA LYS A 148 -35.28 3.24 -11.10
C LYS A 148 -34.10 2.43 -10.55
N LEU A 149 -33.49 2.91 -9.48
CA LEU A 149 -32.30 2.30 -8.86
C LEU A 149 -32.53 0.82 -8.55
N ASP A 150 -33.68 0.47 -7.97
CA ASP A 150 -33.95 -0.90 -7.52
C ASP A 150 -34.12 -1.87 -8.70
N GLU A 151 -34.69 -1.41 -9.82
CA GLU A 151 -34.76 -2.16 -11.07
C GLU A 151 -33.36 -2.41 -11.63
N PHE A 152 -32.53 -1.36 -11.65
CA PHE A 152 -31.14 -1.44 -12.09
C PHE A 152 -30.34 -2.45 -11.24
N LEU A 153 -30.32 -2.29 -9.92
CA LEU A 153 -29.55 -3.16 -9.01
C LEU A 153 -30.04 -4.61 -9.06
N SER A 154 -31.34 -4.84 -9.22
CA SER A 154 -31.89 -6.18 -9.43
C SER A 154 -31.35 -6.83 -10.71
N GLY A 155 -31.25 -6.06 -11.79
CA GLY A 155 -30.61 -6.50 -13.05
C GLY A 155 -29.12 -6.82 -12.91
N GLN A 156 -28.42 -6.17 -11.97
CA GLN A 156 -26.99 -6.38 -11.71
C GLN A 156 -26.71 -7.47 -10.65
N ARG A 157 -27.74 -8.14 -10.12
CA ARG A 157 -27.61 -9.08 -8.98
C ARG A 157 -26.62 -10.23 -9.25
N VAL A 158 -26.58 -10.76 -10.48
CA VAL A 158 -25.65 -11.86 -10.82
C VAL A 158 -24.20 -11.38 -10.77
N TYR A 159 -23.92 -10.20 -11.33
CA TYR A 159 -22.59 -9.59 -11.28
C TYR A 159 -22.19 -9.28 -9.83
N ALA A 160 -23.07 -8.65 -9.05
CA ALA A 160 -22.82 -8.35 -7.64
C ALA A 160 -22.52 -9.62 -6.82
N ALA A 161 -23.30 -10.70 -7.02
CA ALA A 161 -23.06 -11.97 -6.35
C ALA A 161 -21.70 -12.58 -6.72
N GLY A 162 -21.28 -12.48 -7.99
CA GLY A 162 -19.95 -12.90 -8.44
C GLY A 162 -18.83 -12.11 -7.78
N VAL A 163 -18.96 -10.78 -7.69
CA VAL A 163 -18.02 -9.92 -6.96
C VAL A 163 -17.94 -10.32 -5.49
N GLU A 164 -19.08 -10.43 -4.80
CA GLU A 164 -19.10 -10.81 -3.39
C GLU A 164 -18.44 -12.18 -3.16
N GLN A 165 -18.64 -13.11 -4.08
CA GLN A 165 -18.00 -14.42 -4.01
C GLN A 165 -16.47 -14.34 -4.12
N ARG A 166 -15.93 -13.50 -5.02
CA ARG A 166 -14.48 -13.24 -5.09
C ARG A 166 -13.93 -12.71 -3.76
N TYR A 167 -14.64 -11.78 -3.11
CA TYR A 167 -14.23 -11.26 -1.80
C TYR A 167 -14.28 -12.35 -0.71
N ARG A 168 -15.32 -13.20 -0.69
CA ARG A 168 -15.41 -14.33 0.26
C ARG A 168 -14.26 -15.30 0.06
N GLU A 169 -13.94 -15.65 -1.18
CA GLU A 169 -12.83 -16.54 -1.53
C GLU A 169 -11.47 -15.98 -1.11
N ALA A 170 -11.21 -14.70 -1.41
CA ALA A 170 -9.96 -14.03 -1.07
C ALA A 170 -9.76 -13.81 0.45
N LEU A 171 -10.84 -13.91 1.25
CA LEU A 171 -10.82 -13.72 2.70
C LEU A 171 -11.09 -15.00 3.50
N ARG A 172 -11.05 -16.17 2.87
CA ARG A 172 -11.18 -17.45 3.58
C ARG A 172 -10.12 -17.57 4.69
N GLY A 173 -10.55 -18.01 5.87
CA GLY A 173 -9.70 -18.12 7.05
C GLY A 173 -9.24 -16.79 7.66
N VAL A 174 -9.68 -15.63 7.14
CA VAL A 174 -9.36 -14.30 7.68
C VAL A 174 -10.43 -13.90 8.71
N ALA A 175 -10.01 -13.74 9.97
CA ALA A 175 -10.89 -13.44 11.10
C ALA A 175 -10.47 -12.16 11.84
N PRO A 176 -10.57 -10.97 11.20
CA PRO A 176 -9.96 -9.76 11.74
C PRO A 176 -10.70 -9.26 12.97
N VAL A 177 -12.04 -9.32 13.00
CA VAL A 177 -12.84 -8.78 14.11
C VAL A 177 -12.46 -9.47 15.43
N ARG A 178 -12.24 -10.78 15.41
CA ARG A 178 -11.82 -11.52 16.63
C ARG A 178 -10.47 -11.01 17.16
N TRP A 179 -9.53 -10.76 16.26
CA TRP A 179 -8.23 -10.20 16.64
C TRP A 179 -8.39 -8.78 17.21
N PHE A 180 -9.16 -7.93 16.54
CA PHE A 180 -9.42 -6.56 16.99
C PHE A 180 -10.07 -6.54 18.37
N ASP A 181 -11.08 -7.35 18.63
CA ASP A 181 -11.72 -7.40 19.95
C ASP A 181 -10.75 -7.85 21.05
N SER A 182 -9.83 -8.77 20.75
CA SER A 182 -8.81 -9.20 21.71
C SER A 182 -7.82 -8.09 22.07
N TYR A 183 -7.62 -7.12 21.17
CA TYR A 183 -6.61 -6.08 21.33
C TYR A 183 -7.20 -4.73 21.76
N PHE A 184 -8.22 -4.27 21.06
CA PHE A 184 -8.90 -3.00 21.34
C PHE A 184 -10.05 -3.15 22.34
N GLY A 185 -10.48 -4.37 22.63
CA GLY A 185 -11.73 -4.64 23.33
C GLY A 185 -12.90 -4.72 22.33
N PRO A 186 -13.95 -5.49 22.65
CA PRO A 186 -15.08 -5.65 21.76
C PRO A 186 -15.85 -4.34 21.60
N LEU A 187 -16.35 -4.08 20.39
CA LEU A 187 -17.33 -3.03 20.15
C LEU A 187 -18.74 -3.60 20.44
N PRO A 188 -19.43 -3.15 21.51
CA PRO A 188 -20.74 -3.68 21.84
C PRO A 188 -21.75 -3.39 20.73
N GLN A 189 -22.62 -4.36 20.44
CA GLN A 189 -23.70 -4.22 19.44
C GLN A 189 -23.22 -3.82 18.03
N ALA A 190 -21.94 -4.05 17.72
CA ALA A 190 -21.36 -3.76 16.42
C ALA A 190 -21.76 -4.81 15.36
N ARG A 191 -22.13 -4.33 14.18
CA ARG A 191 -22.36 -5.12 12.97
C ARG A 191 -21.33 -4.73 11.94
N PHE A 192 -20.46 -5.66 11.57
CA PHE A 192 -19.37 -5.43 10.63
C PHE A 192 -19.79 -5.82 9.22
N ARG A 193 -19.50 -4.95 8.25
CA ARG A 193 -19.77 -5.16 6.84
C ARG A 193 -18.55 -4.82 6.01
N LEU A 194 -18.23 -5.68 5.04
CA LEU A 194 -17.37 -5.34 3.93
C LEU A 194 -18.29 -5.08 2.74
N VAL A 195 -18.21 -3.88 2.18
CA VAL A 195 -18.98 -3.44 1.02
C VAL A 195 -18.04 -3.39 -0.18
N PRO A 196 -18.09 -4.38 -1.10
CA PRO A 196 -17.43 -4.26 -2.39
C PRO A 196 -17.97 -3.03 -3.12
N SER A 197 -17.11 -2.06 -3.39
CA SER A 197 -17.49 -0.84 -4.08
C SER A 197 -17.15 -0.94 -5.55
N LEU A 198 -18.19 -0.98 -6.38
CA LEU A 198 -18.06 -1.34 -7.79
C LEU A 198 -17.58 -0.18 -8.66
N LEU A 199 -17.57 1.06 -8.14
CA LEU A 199 -17.25 2.29 -8.88
C LEU A 199 -16.04 3.07 -8.35
N ASN A 200 -15.55 2.77 -7.16
CA ASN A 200 -14.54 3.59 -6.47
C ASN A 200 -13.11 3.34 -6.96
N GLY A 201 -12.86 2.27 -7.72
CA GLY A 201 -11.52 1.93 -8.19
C GLY A 201 -10.58 1.62 -7.03
N GLN A 202 -9.44 2.30 -7.00
CA GLN A 202 -8.43 2.15 -5.94
C GLN A 202 -8.81 2.79 -4.59
N ASN A 203 -9.92 3.52 -4.50
CA ASN A 203 -10.28 4.25 -3.28
C ASN A 203 -11.06 3.36 -2.32
N ASN A 204 -10.66 3.38 -1.05
CA ASN A 204 -11.23 2.57 0.03
C ASN A 204 -11.56 3.46 1.21
N TYR A 205 -12.59 3.10 1.97
CA TYR A 205 -13.08 3.91 3.08
C TYR A 205 -13.59 3.05 4.24
N GLY A 206 -13.07 3.29 5.44
CA GLY A 206 -13.62 2.82 6.70
C GLY A 206 -14.59 3.84 7.29
N VAL A 207 -15.88 3.50 7.36
CA VAL A 207 -16.91 4.38 7.95
C VAL A 207 -17.77 3.63 8.96
N HIS A 208 -18.37 4.36 9.89
CA HIS A 208 -19.28 3.79 10.87
C HIS A 208 -20.47 4.70 11.13
N ALA A 209 -21.55 4.12 11.65
CA ALA A 209 -22.75 4.84 12.06
C ALA A 209 -23.24 4.29 13.40
N ALA A 210 -23.31 5.17 14.41
CA ALA A 210 -23.90 4.85 15.70
C ALA A 210 -25.37 5.30 15.77
N PHE A 211 -26.22 4.52 16.44
CA PHE A 211 -27.65 4.78 16.59
C PHE A 211 -28.07 4.73 18.06
N GLU A 212 -29.26 5.24 18.35
CA GLU A 212 -29.89 5.13 19.66
C GLU A 212 -29.97 3.67 20.12
N GLY A 213 -29.89 3.43 21.44
CA GLY A 213 -29.81 2.08 22.00
C GLY A 213 -28.43 1.43 21.91
N GLY A 214 -27.44 2.10 21.32
CA GLY A 214 -26.05 1.65 21.26
C GLY A 214 -25.71 0.77 20.05
N ALA A 215 -26.63 0.64 19.08
CA ALA A 215 -26.34 -0.09 17.85
C ALA A 215 -25.24 0.62 17.04
N LEU A 216 -24.24 -0.14 16.61
CA LEU A 216 -23.11 0.35 15.82
C LEU A 216 -23.03 -0.44 14.52
N GLU A 217 -22.98 0.25 13.39
CA GLU A 217 -22.75 -0.36 12.09
C GLU A 217 -21.40 0.10 11.56
N VAL A 218 -20.53 -0.84 11.23
CA VAL A 218 -19.15 -0.62 10.79
C VAL A 218 -19.01 -1.13 9.36
N TYR A 219 -18.48 -0.31 8.45
CA TYR A 219 -18.41 -0.58 7.02
C TYR A 219 -16.99 -0.38 6.51
N GLN A 220 -16.46 -1.42 5.85
CA GLN A 220 -15.25 -1.34 5.04
C GLN A 220 -15.64 -1.33 3.57
N VAL A 221 -15.62 -0.14 2.99
CA VAL A 221 -15.96 0.10 1.59
C VAL A 221 -14.70 -0.10 0.77
N LEU A 222 -14.58 -1.26 0.13
CA LEU A 222 -13.36 -1.65 -0.57
C LEU A 222 -13.59 -1.65 -2.06
N GLY A 223 -12.83 -0.82 -2.78
CA GLY A 223 -12.86 -0.77 -4.24
C GLY A 223 -12.08 -1.90 -4.90
N MET A 224 -12.12 -1.92 -6.23
CA MET A 224 -11.46 -2.91 -7.09
C MET A 224 -10.69 -2.21 -8.22
N THR A 225 -9.48 -2.68 -8.52
CA THR A 225 -8.61 -2.09 -9.55
C THR A 225 -8.30 -3.03 -10.70
N GLU A 226 -8.16 -4.32 -10.42
CA GLU A 226 -7.84 -5.36 -11.40
C GLU A 226 -9.06 -6.26 -11.60
N LEU A 227 -9.35 -6.59 -12.85
CA LEU A 227 -10.46 -7.46 -13.23
C LEU A 227 -9.96 -8.58 -14.15
N ASP A 228 -10.60 -9.74 -14.03
CA ASP A 228 -10.41 -10.85 -14.97
C ASP A 228 -11.13 -10.57 -16.31
N ASP A 229 -10.98 -11.49 -17.26
CA ASP A 229 -11.61 -11.40 -18.58
C ASP A 229 -13.15 -11.37 -18.54
N GLN A 230 -13.76 -11.76 -17.42
CA GLN A 230 -15.22 -11.71 -17.20
C GLN A 230 -15.65 -10.40 -16.53
N GLY A 231 -14.70 -9.52 -16.20
CA GLY A 231 -14.93 -8.27 -15.50
C GLY A 231 -15.14 -8.43 -13.99
N LEU A 232 -14.82 -9.59 -13.40
CA LEU A 232 -14.87 -9.82 -11.95
C LEU A 232 -13.52 -9.46 -11.30
N PRO A 233 -13.49 -9.04 -10.03
CA PRO A 233 -12.26 -8.56 -9.42
C PRO A 233 -11.23 -9.66 -9.18
N GLU A 234 -9.98 -9.38 -9.56
CA GLU A 234 -8.80 -10.19 -9.20
C GLU A 234 -8.22 -9.69 -7.88
N LEU A 235 -8.67 -10.32 -6.79
CA LEU A 235 -8.31 -9.91 -5.44
C LEU A 235 -7.03 -10.63 -5.00
N GLY A 236 -5.93 -9.88 -4.89
CA GLY A 236 -4.63 -10.39 -4.45
C GLY A 236 -4.45 -10.43 -2.93
N SER A 237 -3.27 -10.87 -2.49
CA SER A 237 -2.88 -10.98 -1.07
C SER A 237 -2.90 -9.66 -0.29
N GLY A 238 -2.99 -8.51 -0.97
CA GLY A 238 -3.09 -7.19 -0.33
C GLY A 238 -4.48 -6.92 0.28
N LEU A 239 -5.52 -7.68 -0.08
CA LEU A 239 -6.89 -7.43 0.38
C LEU A 239 -7.03 -7.53 1.90
N GLU A 240 -6.41 -8.52 2.53
CA GLU A 240 -6.46 -8.69 3.98
C GLU A 240 -5.89 -7.48 4.71
N GLY A 241 -4.71 -7.00 4.30
CA GLY A 241 -4.09 -5.81 4.89
C GLY A 241 -4.97 -4.57 4.73
N LEU A 242 -5.62 -4.43 3.58
CA LEU A 242 -6.56 -3.34 3.32
C LEU A 242 -7.83 -3.44 4.21
N LEU A 243 -8.43 -4.63 4.32
CA LEU A 243 -9.57 -4.87 5.20
C LEU A 243 -9.24 -4.51 6.66
N VAL A 244 -8.07 -4.96 7.13
CA VAL A 244 -7.58 -4.70 8.49
C VAL A 244 -7.34 -3.22 8.70
N HIS A 245 -6.76 -2.53 7.72
CA HIS A 245 -6.52 -1.10 7.76
C HIS A 245 -7.82 -0.31 7.95
N GLU A 246 -8.80 -0.52 7.06
CA GLU A 246 -10.08 0.20 7.15
C GLU A 246 -10.84 -0.16 8.44
N LEU A 247 -10.76 -1.42 8.88
CA LEU A 247 -11.32 -1.85 10.17
C LEU A 247 -10.69 -1.15 11.36
N ALA A 248 -9.38 -0.92 11.33
CA ALA A 248 -8.69 -0.26 12.42
C ALA A 248 -9.20 1.15 12.69
N HIS A 249 -9.65 1.90 11.67
CA HIS A 249 -10.22 3.24 11.87
C HIS A 249 -11.40 3.24 12.86
N SER A 250 -12.20 2.17 12.89
CA SER A 250 -13.37 2.07 13.79
C SER A 250 -12.98 1.96 15.27
N TYR A 251 -11.77 1.49 15.55
CA TYR A 251 -11.25 1.34 16.91
C TYR A 251 -10.27 2.47 17.27
N VAL A 252 -9.44 2.89 16.32
CA VAL A 252 -8.35 3.84 16.51
C VAL A 252 -8.85 5.28 16.54
N ASN A 253 -9.69 5.70 15.60
CA ASN A 253 -10.06 7.11 15.48
C ASN A 253 -10.73 7.63 16.77
N PRO A 254 -11.74 6.94 17.37
CA PRO A 254 -12.33 7.39 18.62
C PRO A 254 -11.35 7.40 19.79
N ALA A 255 -10.35 6.52 19.79
CA ALA A 255 -9.34 6.45 20.85
C ALA A 255 -8.36 7.64 20.75
N VAL A 256 -7.93 7.99 19.54
CA VAL A 256 -7.08 9.15 19.25
C VAL A 256 -7.83 10.45 19.56
N GLU A 257 -9.09 10.59 19.12
CA GLU A 257 -9.91 11.78 19.35
C GLU A 257 -10.07 12.11 20.84
N ARG A 258 -10.27 11.12 21.71
CA ARG A 258 -10.39 11.31 23.17
C ARG A 258 -9.10 11.80 23.84
N ARG A 259 -7.96 11.66 23.18
CA ARG A 259 -6.63 12.00 23.70
C ARG A 259 -5.95 13.06 22.84
N TRP A 260 -6.72 13.79 22.04
CA TRP A 260 -6.18 14.70 21.04
C TRP A 260 -5.25 15.75 21.65
N ASP A 261 -5.60 16.30 22.82
CA ASP A 261 -4.80 17.32 23.52
C ASP A 261 -3.35 16.86 23.81
N GLU A 262 -3.13 15.57 24.05
CA GLU A 262 -1.80 14.99 24.27
C GLU A 262 -1.06 14.67 22.97
N LEU A 263 -1.81 14.32 21.92
CA LEU A 263 -1.27 13.81 20.66
C LEU A 263 -1.02 14.91 19.62
N GLU A 264 -1.69 16.05 19.74
CA GLU A 264 -1.66 17.12 18.74
C GLU A 264 -0.24 17.61 18.46
N GLN A 265 0.49 18.03 19.50
CA GLN A 265 1.82 18.62 19.35
C GLN A 265 2.83 17.67 18.68
N PRO A 266 3.04 16.41 19.14
CA PRO A 266 4.00 15.52 18.50
C PRO A 266 3.60 15.18 17.06
N PHE A 267 2.33 14.93 16.76
CA PHE A 267 1.91 14.63 15.39
C PHE A 267 2.00 15.84 14.46
N ASP A 268 1.77 17.06 14.96
CA ASP A 268 1.90 18.28 14.15
C ASP A 268 3.37 18.54 13.79
N ARG A 269 4.29 18.31 14.74
CA ARG A 269 5.74 18.32 14.47
C ARG A 269 6.12 17.26 13.43
N ALA A 270 5.63 16.03 13.56
CA ALA A 270 5.91 14.95 12.62
C ALA A 270 5.38 15.25 11.21
N ARG A 271 4.13 15.70 11.09
CA ARG A 271 3.50 16.07 9.81
C ARG A 271 4.28 17.16 9.08
N ARG A 272 4.81 18.16 9.79
CA ARG A 272 5.61 19.23 9.18
C ARG A 272 6.86 18.73 8.47
N LEU A 273 7.46 17.62 8.91
CA LEU A 273 8.65 17.04 8.27
C LEU A 273 8.38 16.50 6.87
N VAL A 274 7.13 16.09 6.61
CA VAL A 274 6.69 15.42 5.38
C VAL A 274 5.46 16.10 4.77
N ALA A 275 5.33 17.42 5.00
CA ALA A 275 4.10 18.15 4.68
C ALA A 275 3.75 18.11 3.19
N LYS A 276 4.75 18.14 2.30
CA LYS A 276 4.54 18.10 0.84
C LYS A 276 4.05 16.72 0.42
N GLU A 277 4.64 15.67 0.96
CA GLU A 277 4.32 14.28 0.70
C GLU A 277 2.92 13.93 1.25
N MET A 278 2.57 14.44 2.43
CA MET A 278 1.23 14.30 3.01
C MET A 278 0.17 15.04 2.19
N GLN A 279 0.45 16.27 1.76
CA GLN A 279 -0.46 17.05 0.92
C GLN A 279 -0.72 16.35 -0.44
N ALA A 280 0.33 15.80 -1.06
CA ALA A 280 0.20 15.03 -2.30
C ALA A 280 -0.66 13.76 -2.13
N GLN A 281 -0.73 13.22 -0.91
CA GLN A 281 -1.56 12.08 -0.53
C GLN A 281 -2.92 12.48 0.06
N ALA A 282 -3.32 13.75 -0.06
CA ALA A 282 -4.55 14.32 0.49
C ALA A 282 -4.68 14.31 2.03
N TYR A 283 -3.58 14.10 2.77
CA TYR A 283 -3.52 14.25 4.22
C TYR A 283 -3.23 15.72 4.59
N GLY A 284 -4.28 16.54 4.68
CA GLY A 284 -4.16 17.98 4.89
C GLY A 284 -4.10 18.45 6.36
N ASN A 285 -4.57 17.63 7.31
CA ASN A 285 -4.68 18.04 8.72
C ASN A 285 -3.99 17.06 9.67
N THR A 286 -3.59 17.54 10.84
CA THR A 286 -2.79 16.77 11.80
C THR A 286 -3.54 15.61 12.43
N SER A 287 -4.84 15.76 12.73
CA SER A 287 -5.60 14.67 13.36
C SER A 287 -5.78 13.48 12.44
N SER A 288 -6.00 13.71 11.14
CA SER A 288 -5.98 12.65 10.13
C SER A 288 -4.63 11.93 10.09
N VAL A 289 -3.50 12.66 10.11
CA VAL A 289 -2.17 12.04 10.14
C VAL A 289 -1.95 11.22 11.41
N ALA A 290 -2.42 11.70 12.58
CA ALA A 290 -2.32 10.98 13.84
C ALA A 290 -3.10 9.66 13.82
N SER A 291 -4.38 9.71 13.47
CA SER A 291 -5.23 8.52 13.36
C SER A 291 -4.67 7.51 12.36
N GLU A 292 -4.27 7.99 11.18
CA GLU A 292 -3.67 7.18 10.14
C GLU A 292 -2.38 6.48 10.60
N SER A 293 -1.53 7.19 11.32
CA SER A 293 -0.27 6.64 11.83
C SER A 293 -0.49 5.48 12.79
N VAL A 294 -1.47 5.61 13.69
CA VAL A 294 -1.81 4.56 14.66
C VAL A 294 -2.51 3.39 13.95
N VAL A 295 -3.36 3.64 12.95
CA VAL A 295 -3.97 2.61 12.11
C VAL A 295 -2.92 1.79 11.35
N ARG A 296 -1.95 2.46 10.71
CA ARG A 296 -0.85 1.80 9.99
C ARG A 296 0.02 0.95 10.92
N ALA A 297 0.30 1.45 12.13
CA ALA A 297 1.01 0.68 13.16
C ALA A 297 0.21 -0.54 13.65
N ALA A 298 -1.10 -0.39 13.89
CA ALA A 298 -1.97 -1.49 14.29
C ALA A 298 -2.11 -2.56 13.19
N THR A 299 -2.20 -2.14 11.94
CA THR A 299 -2.19 -3.03 10.76
C THR A 299 -0.89 -3.83 10.71
N THR A 300 0.24 -3.18 10.95
CA THR A 300 1.55 -3.86 11.01
C THR A 300 1.59 -4.92 12.12
N LEU A 301 1.03 -4.61 13.30
CA LEU A 301 0.94 -5.56 14.41
C LEU A 301 0.06 -6.76 14.07
N TYR A 302 -1.07 -6.54 13.39
CA TYR A 302 -1.90 -7.62 12.86
C TYR A 302 -1.10 -8.52 11.91
N MET A 303 -0.42 -7.93 10.92
CA MET A 303 0.36 -8.70 9.95
C MET A 303 1.48 -9.49 10.62
N LEU A 304 2.10 -8.96 11.69
CA LEU A 304 3.08 -9.71 12.49
C LEU A 304 2.46 -10.96 13.11
N GLU A 305 1.37 -10.80 13.88
CA GLU A 305 0.79 -11.90 14.65
C GLU A 305 0.17 -12.99 13.76
N LEU A 306 -0.37 -12.62 12.60
CA LEU A 306 -1.12 -13.53 11.73
C LEU A 306 -0.34 -14.04 10.50
N ARG A 307 0.69 -13.31 10.07
CA ARG A 307 1.43 -13.60 8.82
C ARG A 307 2.95 -13.59 9.01
N GLY A 308 3.43 -13.32 10.22
CA GLY A 308 4.85 -13.41 10.59
C GLY A 308 5.66 -12.17 10.22
N GLU A 309 6.96 -12.23 10.53
CA GLU A 309 7.85 -11.08 10.46
C GLU A 309 8.01 -10.51 9.04
N GLN A 310 7.99 -11.38 8.02
CA GLN A 310 8.11 -10.94 6.62
C GLN A 310 6.96 -10.04 6.19
N ALA A 311 5.74 -10.38 6.61
CA ALA A 311 4.56 -9.59 6.30
C ALA A 311 4.59 -8.24 7.03
N ALA A 312 4.98 -8.23 8.30
CA ALA A 312 5.17 -7.00 9.08
C ALA A 312 6.27 -6.10 8.49
N ALA A 313 7.40 -6.67 8.06
CA ALA A 313 8.48 -5.93 7.42
C ALA A 313 8.06 -5.32 6.08
N ALA A 314 7.29 -6.06 5.28
CA ALA A 314 6.73 -5.55 4.02
C ALA A 314 5.74 -4.41 4.28
N GLN A 315 4.87 -4.53 5.29
CA GLN A 315 3.95 -3.47 5.70
C GLN A 315 4.73 -2.22 6.14
N LEU A 316 5.71 -2.35 7.06
CA LEU A 316 6.53 -1.23 7.51
C LEU A 316 7.21 -0.50 6.34
N GLY A 317 7.87 -1.25 5.45
CA GLY A 317 8.53 -0.69 4.28
C GLY A 317 7.56 0.04 3.34
N TYR A 318 6.36 -0.50 3.16
CA TYR A 318 5.30 0.16 2.39
C TYR A 318 4.88 1.49 3.02
N GLU A 319 4.63 1.53 4.32
CA GLU A 319 4.18 2.75 5.01
C GLU A 319 5.24 3.84 5.11
N GLU A 320 6.47 3.45 5.43
CA GLU A 320 7.60 4.35 5.51
C GLU A 320 7.95 4.92 4.12
N GLY A 321 7.80 4.12 3.05
CA GLY A 321 7.91 4.55 1.66
C GLY A 321 6.85 5.59 1.25
N ARG A 322 5.73 5.64 1.97
CA ARG A 322 4.67 6.66 1.85
C ARG A 322 4.86 7.85 2.81
N SER A 323 6.07 7.99 3.35
CA SER A 323 6.50 9.08 4.23
C SER A 323 5.94 9.04 5.65
N PHE A 324 5.33 7.93 6.08
CA PHE A 324 5.08 7.67 7.51
C PHE A 324 6.35 7.13 8.17
N LEU A 325 7.37 7.99 8.27
CA LEU A 325 8.73 7.59 8.71
C LEU A 325 8.79 7.05 10.15
N TRP A 326 7.74 7.31 10.93
CA TRP A 326 7.61 6.91 12.32
C TRP A 326 6.81 5.61 12.51
N THR A 327 6.31 4.95 11.45
CA THR A 327 5.46 3.75 11.65
C THR A 327 6.12 2.68 12.50
N GLN A 328 7.42 2.40 12.30
CA GLN A 328 8.14 1.43 13.11
C GLN A 328 8.11 1.75 14.62
N PRO A 329 8.57 2.92 15.10
CA PRO A 329 8.56 3.19 16.53
C PRO A 329 7.17 3.13 17.16
N LEU A 330 6.10 3.50 16.45
CA LEU A 330 4.74 3.35 17.00
C LEU A 330 4.28 1.90 16.99
N PHE A 331 4.59 1.14 15.94
CA PHE A 331 4.34 -0.31 15.91
C PHE A 331 5.00 -1.02 17.11
N GLU A 332 6.21 -0.61 17.50
CA GLU A 332 6.90 -1.14 18.69
C GLU A 332 6.12 -0.85 19.98
N GLU A 333 5.57 0.37 20.16
CA GLU A 333 4.73 0.70 21.33
C GLU A 333 3.43 -0.09 21.35
N LEU A 334 2.79 -0.25 20.20
CA LEU A 334 1.59 -1.04 20.06
C LEU A 334 1.86 -2.52 20.41
N ARG A 335 2.97 -3.07 19.92
CA ARG A 335 3.43 -4.43 20.22
C ARG A 335 3.76 -4.59 21.71
N ALA A 336 4.44 -3.62 22.33
CA ALA A 336 4.73 -3.65 23.76
C ALA A 336 3.44 -3.60 24.60
N GLY A 337 2.49 -2.75 24.22
CA GLY A 337 1.16 -2.71 24.81
C GLY A 337 0.42 -4.03 24.69
N ARG A 338 0.47 -4.67 23.52
CA ARG A 338 -0.16 -5.96 23.26
C ARG A 338 0.31 -7.07 24.21
N ALA A 339 1.58 -7.06 24.60
CA ALA A 339 2.17 -8.03 25.52
C ALA A 339 1.76 -7.84 27.00
N LYS A 340 1.15 -6.70 27.36
CA LYS A 340 0.67 -6.45 28.72
C LYS A 340 -0.63 -7.20 29.00
N GLU A 341 -0.70 -7.88 30.13
CA GLU A 341 -1.92 -8.48 30.66
C GLU A 341 -2.78 -7.43 31.38
N ALA A 342 -3.47 -6.59 30.60
CA ALA A 342 -4.41 -5.60 31.11
C ALA A 342 -5.69 -5.57 30.26
N PRO A 343 -6.87 -5.26 30.85
CA PRO A 343 -8.09 -5.05 30.10
C PRO A 343 -7.89 -3.96 29.03
N ALA A 344 -8.47 -4.14 27.85
CA ALA A 344 -8.26 -3.22 26.73
C ALA A 344 -8.61 -1.76 27.08
N ALA A 345 -9.67 -1.54 27.86
CA ALA A 345 -10.09 -0.22 28.33
C ALA A 345 -9.03 0.52 29.17
N GLN A 346 -8.17 -0.21 29.88
CA GLN A 346 -7.03 0.36 30.62
C GLN A 346 -5.78 0.45 29.74
N ARG A 347 -5.50 -0.61 28.99
CA ARG A 347 -4.30 -0.72 28.15
C ARG A 347 -4.23 0.39 27.10
N TRP A 348 -5.34 0.70 26.44
CA TRP A 348 -5.31 1.57 25.27
C TRP A 348 -5.02 3.05 25.57
N PRO A 349 -5.58 3.63 26.63
CA PRO A 349 -5.12 4.91 27.17
C PRO A 349 -3.62 4.96 27.46
N GLU A 350 -3.03 3.90 28.02
CA GLU A 350 -1.58 3.85 28.29
C GLU A 350 -0.75 3.74 27.00
N VAL A 351 -1.19 2.94 26.03
CA VAL A 351 -0.47 2.79 24.76
C VAL A 351 -0.50 4.08 23.97
N LEU A 352 -1.64 4.77 23.89
CA LEU A 352 -1.71 6.05 23.18
C LEU A 352 -0.85 7.13 23.84
N HIS A 353 -0.75 7.13 25.17
CA HIS A 353 0.21 7.97 25.87
C HIS A 353 1.65 7.65 25.45
N ALA A 354 2.03 6.37 25.50
CA ALA A 354 3.36 5.91 25.08
C ALA A 354 3.65 6.21 23.61
N VAL A 355 2.65 6.16 22.72
CA VAL A 355 2.75 6.57 21.32
C VAL A 355 3.14 8.05 21.20
N GLY A 356 2.51 8.93 21.98
CA GLY A 356 2.86 10.36 22.02
C GLY A 356 4.29 10.57 22.49
N GLU A 357 4.68 9.95 23.61
CA GLU A 357 6.03 10.02 24.17
C GLU A 357 7.10 9.47 23.20
N ARG A 358 6.81 8.32 22.58
CA ARG A 358 7.70 7.68 21.61
C ARG A 358 7.89 8.55 20.38
N LEU A 359 6.82 9.16 19.87
CA LEU A 359 6.91 10.06 18.73
C LEU A 359 7.70 11.33 19.07
N SER A 360 7.47 11.91 20.25
CA SER A 360 8.27 13.03 20.76
C SER A 360 9.75 12.68 20.85
N ALA A 361 10.10 11.54 21.46
CA ALA A 361 11.48 11.07 21.54
C ALA A 361 12.09 10.82 20.16
N TRP A 362 11.32 10.22 19.23
CA TRP A 362 11.76 10.00 17.86
C TRP A 362 12.06 11.33 17.15
N LEU A 363 11.26 12.38 17.38
CA LEU A 363 11.46 13.70 16.77
C LEU A 363 12.75 14.40 17.22
N GLU A 364 13.25 14.09 18.42
CA GLU A 364 14.52 14.62 18.94
C GLU A 364 15.76 13.87 18.39
N LEU A 365 15.56 12.72 17.73
CA LEU A 365 16.68 11.98 17.15
C LEU A 365 17.30 12.76 15.97
N PRO A 366 18.64 12.64 15.78
CA PRO A 366 19.30 13.13 14.58
C PRO A 366 18.60 12.62 13.32
N GLU A 367 18.55 13.44 12.26
CA GLU A 367 17.83 13.06 11.02
C GLU A 367 18.26 11.69 10.50
N ALA A 368 19.56 11.37 10.55
CA ALA A 368 20.10 10.07 10.15
C ALA A 368 19.50 8.87 10.91
N GLN A 369 19.13 9.05 12.18
CA GLN A 369 18.53 8.00 13.01
C GLN A 369 17.00 7.91 12.85
N ARG A 370 16.35 8.98 12.41
CA ARG A 370 14.92 9.00 12.04
C ARG A 370 14.62 8.30 10.71
N ARG A 371 15.66 7.91 9.98
CA ARG A 371 15.58 7.25 8.67
C ARG A 371 15.03 5.83 8.81
N PRO A 372 13.99 5.45 8.02
CA PRO A 372 13.54 4.06 7.92
C PRO A 372 14.66 3.08 7.60
N LEU A 373 14.52 1.83 8.06
CA LEU A 373 15.41 0.73 7.67
C LEU A 373 15.11 0.32 6.23
N PHE A 374 16.15 0.02 5.46
CA PHE A 374 15.96 -0.61 4.15
C PHE A 374 15.57 -2.09 4.34
N ARG A 375 14.41 -2.47 3.80
CA ARG A 375 13.83 -3.83 3.92
C ARG A 375 13.62 -4.53 2.57
N GLY A 376 14.21 -4.00 1.51
CA GLY A 376 13.87 -4.41 0.15
C GLY A 376 12.45 -3.96 -0.26
N PRO A 377 11.92 -4.49 -1.38
CA PRO A 377 12.59 -5.38 -2.32
C PRO A 377 13.53 -4.61 -3.26
N ILE A 378 14.04 -5.24 -4.33
CA ILE A 378 14.92 -4.60 -5.33
C ILE A 378 14.34 -3.26 -5.81
N ASN A 379 13.02 -3.18 -6.05
CA ASN A 379 12.36 -1.95 -6.48
C ASN A 379 12.44 -0.80 -5.48
N ALA A 380 12.63 -1.09 -4.19
CA ALA A 380 12.78 -0.06 -3.16
C ALA A 380 14.13 0.68 -3.28
N VAL A 381 15.15 0.08 -3.91
CA VAL A 381 16.44 0.75 -4.16
C VAL A 381 16.23 1.97 -5.08
N TYR A 382 15.46 1.81 -6.14
CA TYR A 382 15.18 2.89 -7.11
C TYR A 382 14.29 4.00 -6.55
N ARG A 383 13.56 3.71 -5.47
CA ARG A 383 12.71 4.67 -4.76
C ARG A 383 13.41 5.24 -3.54
N TRP A 384 14.68 4.90 -3.32
CA TRP A 384 15.44 5.39 -2.19
C TRP A 384 15.67 6.90 -2.31
N ARG A 385 14.79 7.67 -1.67
CA ARG A 385 14.91 9.09 -1.33
C ARG A 385 15.25 10.00 -2.52
N ALA A 386 14.23 10.71 -3.02
CA ALA A 386 14.44 11.78 -4.00
C ALA A 386 15.09 13.01 -3.34
N LYS A 387 16.44 13.03 -3.34
CA LYS A 387 17.39 14.14 -3.46
C LYS A 387 18.81 13.52 -3.29
N ASP A 388 19.57 13.44 -4.39
CA ASP A 388 20.88 12.78 -4.55
C ASP A 388 20.84 11.25 -4.71
N THR A 389 20.36 10.86 -5.88
CA THR A 389 19.41 9.77 -6.12
C THR A 389 19.99 8.37 -6.25
N MET A 390 21.21 8.20 -6.76
CA MET A 390 21.84 6.89 -6.91
C MET A 390 23.25 7.09 -7.47
N VAL A 391 24.05 6.04 -7.54
CA VAL A 391 25.21 5.95 -8.43
C VAL A 391 25.20 4.59 -9.11
N VAL A 392 25.40 4.60 -10.43
CA VAL A 392 25.68 3.37 -11.19
C VAL A 392 27.19 3.18 -11.20
N VAL A 393 27.63 1.98 -10.82
CA VAL A 393 29.04 1.66 -10.62
C VAL A 393 29.50 0.68 -11.70
N LEU A 394 30.48 1.12 -12.48
CA LEU A 394 31.23 0.29 -13.42
C LEU A 394 32.37 -0.46 -12.69
N PRO A 395 32.82 -1.59 -13.24
CA PRO A 395 34.07 -2.22 -12.81
C PRO A 395 35.25 -1.24 -12.88
N PRO A 396 36.36 -1.52 -12.18
CA PRO A 396 37.60 -0.78 -12.39
C PRO A 396 38.15 -1.01 -13.80
N GLU A 397 38.92 -0.04 -14.31
CA GLU A 397 39.65 -0.22 -15.57
C GLU A 397 40.62 -1.41 -15.45
N ARG A 398 40.42 -2.43 -16.29
CA ARG A 398 41.33 -3.57 -16.46
C ARG A 398 41.45 -3.94 -17.94
N ASN A 399 42.32 -4.89 -18.25
CA ASN A 399 42.62 -5.37 -19.60
C ASN A 399 41.36 -5.49 -20.48
N GLN A 400 41.40 -4.84 -21.65
CA GLN A 400 40.28 -4.68 -22.59
C GLN A 400 40.04 -5.95 -23.40
N SER A 401 39.57 -7.03 -22.76
CA SER A 401 38.97 -8.11 -23.54
C SER A 401 37.71 -7.60 -24.24
N ALA A 402 37.38 -8.18 -25.40
CA ALA A 402 36.16 -7.81 -26.12
C ALA A 402 34.88 -8.03 -25.28
N SER A 403 34.88 -9.03 -24.38
CA SER A 403 33.76 -9.30 -23.48
C SER A 403 33.57 -8.21 -22.43
N VAL A 404 34.67 -7.72 -21.82
CA VAL A 404 34.63 -6.62 -20.85
C VAL A 404 34.18 -5.32 -21.53
N ALA A 405 34.70 -5.04 -22.74
CA ALA A 405 34.31 -3.85 -23.50
C ALA A 405 32.81 -3.86 -23.89
N ALA A 406 32.29 -5.01 -24.33
CA ALA A 406 30.86 -5.18 -24.65
C ALA A 406 29.97 -4.98 -23.41
N PHE A 407 30.39 -5.52 -22.27
CA PHE A 407 29.69 -5.33 -21.01
C PHE A 407 29.72 -3.87 -20.52
N GLU A 408 30.86 -3.18 -20.59
CA GLU A 408 30.92 -1.75 -20.24
C GLU A 408 30.03 -0.90 -21.14
N ALA A 409 30.00 -1.20 -22.45
CA ALA A 409 29.10 -0.53 -23.39
C ALA A 409 27.64 -0.75 -23.01
N TYR A 410 27.27 -1.97 -22.63
CA TYR A 410 25.92 -2.31 -22.16
C TYR A 410 25.52 -1.52 -20.90
N VAL A 411 26.38 -1.45 -19.87
CA VAL A 411 26.05 -0.69 -18.64
C VAL A 411 25.92 0.80 -18.94
N ARG A 412 26.72 1.34 -19.86
CA ARG A 412 26.60 2.74 -20.32
C ARG A 412 25.28 2.98 -21.07
N GLU A 413 24.81 2.03 -21.86
CA GLU A 413 23.52 2.10 -22.55
C GLU A 413 22.34 2.08 -21.55
N VAL A 414 22.39 1.18 -20.57
CA VAL A 414 21.42 1.15 -19.46
C VAL A 414 21.43 2.48 -18.71
N HIS A 415 22.60 3.03 -18.43
CA HIS A 415 22.74 4.35 -17.81
C HIS A 415 22.12 5.48 -18.62
N ALA A 416 22.43 5.55 -19.91
CA ALA A 416 21.85 6.56 -20.80
C ALA A 416 20.32 6.45 -20.89
N SER A 417 19.80 5.22 -20.90
CA SER A 417 18.37 4.93 -21.08
C SER A 417 17.54 5.22 -19.84
N PHE A 418 18.03 4.82 -18.66
CA PHE A 418 17.24 4.82 -17.42
C PHE A 418 17.67 5.87 -16.39
N TYR A 419 18.95 6.24 -16.36
CA TYR A 419 19.55 6.96 -15.23
C TYR A 419 20.00 8.39 -15.58
N ALA A 420 20.56 8.61 -16.78
CA ALA A 420 21.17 9.88 -17.16
C ALA A 420 20.18 11.06 -17.13
N LYS A 421 18.94 10.87 -17.61
CA LYS A 421 17.89 11.90 -17.60
C LYS A 421 17.47 12.34 -16.19
N GLN A 422 17.75 11.51 -15.18
CA GLN A 422 17.45 11.76 -13.77
C GLN A 422 18.65 12.35 -13.01
N GLY A 423 19.75 12.67 -13.71
CA GLY A 423 20.98 13.22 -13.11
C GLY A 423 21.77 12.22 -12.27
N VAL A 424 21.50 10.92 -12.41
CA VAL A 424 22.24 9.87 -11.69
C VAL A 424 23.66 9.77 -12.24
N PRO A 425 24.73 9.92 -11.44
CA PRO A 425 26.10 9.74 -11.90
C PRO A 425 26.42 8.29 -12.26
N LEU A 426 27.34 8.15 -13.22
CA LEU A 426 28.05 6.92 -13.53
C LEU A 426 29.48 7.07 -12.99
N ALA A 427 29.92 6.15 -12.15
CA ALA A 427 31.25 6.19 -11.51
C ALA A 427 31.93 4.82 -11.65
N ARG A 428 33.25 4.78 -11.51
CA ARG A 428 33.97 3.49 -11.37
C ARG A 428 34.06 3.05 -9.92
N ALA A 429 34.26 1.76 -9.68
CA ALA A 429 34.34 1.17 -8.34
C ALA A 429 35.20 1.95 -7.31
N GLY A 430 36.38 2.43 -7.71
CA GLY A 430 37.25 3.22 -6.82
C GLY A 430 36.73 4.62 -6.50
N GLU A 431 36.03 5.25 -7.45
CA GLU A 431 35.39 6.57 -7.30
C GLU A 431 34.08 6.43 -6.52
N ALA A 432 33.36 5.32 -6.70
CA ALA A 432 32.10 5.01 -6.04
C ALA A 432 32.23 4.75 -4.54
N LEU A 433 33.40 4.29 -4.07
CA LEU A 433 33.71 4.19 -2.64
C LEU A 433 34.02 5.55 -2.00
N ALA A 434 34.48 6.53 -2.78
CA ALA A 434 34.66 7.91 -2.36
C ALA A 434 33.35 8.73 -2.44
N LEU A 435 32.38 8.26 -3.21
CA LEU A 435 31.03 8.80 -3.26
C LEU A 435 30.26 8.33 -2.01
N ASP A 436 30.02 9.27 -1.13
CA ASP A 436 29.28 9.23 0.13
C ASP A 436 28.24 8.08 0.28
N SER A 437 28.30 7.40 1.42
CA SER A 437 27.30 6.47 2.01
C SER A 437 25.83 6.95 1.95
N ALA A 438 25.61 8.21 1.61
CA ALA A 438 24.30 8.81 1.36
C ALA A 438 23.61 8.35 0.06
N ARG A 439 24.32 7.83 -0.96
CA ARG A 439 23.72 7.46 -2.26
C ARG A 439 23.55 5.95 -2.44
N ALA A 440 22.39 5.54 -2.97
CA ALA A 440 22.14 4.14 -3.29
C ALA A 440 23.09 3.69 -4.41
N GLN A 441 23.62 2.47 -4.33
CA GLN A 441 24.61 1.98 -5.30
C GLN A 441 24.01 0.88 -6.17
N VAL A 442 24.14 1.00 -7.48
CA VAL A 442 23.81 -0.06 -8.45
C VAL A 442 25.11 -0.58 -9.05
N LEU A 443 25.49 -1.78 -8.63
CA LEU A 443 26.76 -2.42 -8.94
C LEU A 443 26.55 -3.44 -10.06
N TYR A 444 27.38 -3.39 -11.10
CA TYR A 444 27.44 -4.44 -12.12
C TYR A 444 28.85 -5.03 -12.16
N GLY A 445 28.97 -6.35 -12.23
CA GLY A 445 30.26 -6.99 -12.50
C GLY A 445 30.41 -8.40 -11.94
N THR A 446 31.66 -8.81 -11.76
CA THR A 446 32.09 -10.14 -11.32
C THR A 446 32.78 -10.05 -9.95
N PRO A 447 32.90 -11.16 -9.19
CA PRO A 447 33.69 -11.18 -7.96
C PRO A 447 35.15 -10.72 -8.15
N GLN A 448 35.72 -10.90 -9.34
CA GLN A 448 37.09 -10.53 -9.67
C GLN A 448 37.28 -9.02 -9.87
N ASP A 449 36.20 -8.27 -10.15
CA ASP A 449 36.25 -6.84 -10.43
C ASP A 449 36.62 -6.00 -9.21
N GLY A 450 36.48 -6.53 -7.99
CA GLY A 450 37.04 -5.88 -6.81
C GLY A 450 36.36 -6.26 -5.50
N PRO A 451 36.93 -5.77 -4.38
CA PRO A 451 36.46 -6.16 -3.05
C PRO A 451 35.01 -5.74 -2.77
N HIS A 452 34.49 -4.69 -3.41
CA HIS A 452 33.13 -4.19 -3.18
C HIS A 452 32.04 -5.18 -3.64
N ILE A 453 32.19 -5.81 -4.81
CA ILE A 453 31.26 -6.88 -5.25
C ILE A 453 31.53 -8.15 -4.44
N ALA A 454 32.78 -8.56 -4.27
CA ALA A 454 33.12 -9.80 -3.57
C ALA A 454 32.65 -9.80 -2.08
N VAL A 455 32.84 -8.70 -1.36
CA VAL A 455 32.38 -8.53 0.03
C VAL A 455 30.85 -8.53 0.09
N LEU A 456 30.18 -7.85 -0.83
CA LEU A 456 28.72 -7.85 -0.88
C LEU A 456 28.17 -9.25 -1.15
N LEU A 457 28.73 -9.97 -2.13
CA LEU A 457 28.34 -11.35 -2.43
C LEU A 457 28.56 -12.26 -1.22
N THR A 458 29.72 -12.17 -0.57
CA THR A 458 30.02 -12.95 0.65
C THR A 458 28.98 -12.70 1.73
N ARG A 459 28.60 -11.43 1.96
CA ARG A 459 27.58 -11.05 2.94
C ARG A 459 26.18 -11.56 2.58
N LEU A 460 25.86 -11.62 1.28
CA LEU A 460 24.62 -12.21 0.79
C LEU A 460 24.62 -13.75 0.84
N GLY A 461 25.72 -14.37 1.28
CA GLY A 461 25.90 -15.83 1.22
C GLY A 461 26.04 -16.34 -0.21
N ALA A 462 26.42 -15.47 -1.15
CA ALA A 462 26.56 -15.75 -2.57
C ALA A 462 28.04 -15.99 -2.93
N ALA A 463 28.30 -17.04 -3.72
CA ALA A 463 29.62 -17.31 -4.28
C ALA A 463 29.50 -17.94 -5.67
N PHE A 464 30.22 -17.37 -6.64
CA PHE A 464 30.35 -17.95 -7.98
C PHE A 464 31.60 -18.82 -8.05
N ASP A 465 31.47 -19.97 -8.70
CA ASP A 465 32.58 -20.86 -9.05
C ASP A 465 32.39 -21.43 -10.48
N GLU A 466 33.27 -22.33 -10.89
CA GLU A 466 33.23 -22.93 -12.24
C GLU A 466 31.94 -23.72 -12.53
N GLN A 467 31.22 -24.16 -11.50
CA GLN A 467 30.02 -24.97 -11.64
C GLN A 467 28.73 -24.14 -11.57
N GLY A 468 28.79 -22.88 -11.10
CA GLY A 468 27.64 -21.97 -11.08
C GLY A 468 27.62 -21.04 -9.85
N LEU A 469 26.45 -20.90 -9.23
CA LEU A 469 26.22 -20.02 -8.08
C LEU A 469 25.82 -20.84 -6.85
N LYS A 470 26.50 -20.63 -5.73
CA LYS A 470 25.99 -20.96 -4.39
C LYS A 470 25.31 -19.73 -3.79
N LEU A 471 24.10 -19.88 -3.28
CA LEU A 471 23.38 -18.83 -2.54
C LEU A 471 22.80 -19.40 -1.25
N GLY A 472 23.39 -19.05 -0.11
CA GLY A 472 23.03 -19.65 1.18
C GLY A 472 23.25 -21.17 1.17
N ALA A 473 22.17 -21.92 1.39
CA ALA A 473 22.18 -23.38 1.31
C ALA A 473 21.95 -23.91 -0.11
N ASP A 474 21.46 -23.07 -1.03
CA ASP A 474 21.06 -23.49 -2.37
C ASP A 474 22.23 -23.44 -3.36
N ARG A 475 22.17 -24.34 -4.34
CA ARG A 475 23.15 -24.46 -5.43
C ARG A 475 22.42 -24.37 -6.77
N PHE A 476 22.89 -23.49 -7.63
CA PHE A 476 22.41 -23.31 -9.00
C PHE A 476 23.55 -23.66 -9.94
N GLU A 477 23.38 -24.72 -10.72
CA GLU A 477 24.43 -25.27 -11.58
C GLU A 477 24.27 -24.87 -13.05
N GLY A 478 25.40 -24.71 -13.72
CA GLY A 478 25.50 -24.43 -15.15
C GLY A 478 26.09 -23.05 -15.47
N ALA A 479 26.44 -22.87 -16.74
CA ALA A 479 26.94 -21.61 -17.27
C ALA A 479 25.82 -20.56 -17.39
N GLY A 480 26.20 -19.29 -17.54
CA GLY A 480 25.26 -18.21 -17.81
C GLY A 480 24.36 -17.82 -16.62
N ILE A 481 24.73 -18.20 -15.39
CA ILE A 481 23.99 -17.84 -14.18
C ILE A 481 24.38 -16.43 -13.73
N ALA A 482 23.36 -15.61 -13.41
CA ALA A 482 23.53 -14.32 -12.77
C ALA A 482 22.61 -14.16 -11.55
N LEU A 483 23.05 -13.31 -10.63
CA LEU A 483 22.33 -12.92 -9.42
C LEU A 483 21.99 -11.42 -9.50
N ILE A 484 20.72 -11.10 -9.29
CA ILE A 484 20.25 -9.74 -9.05
C ILE A 484 19.81 -9.68 -7.58
N ALA A 485 20.42 -8.84 -6.76
CA ALA A 485 20.13 -8.80 -5.32
C ALA A 485 20.28 -7.42 -4.71
N CYS A 486 19.39 -7.07 -3.77
CA CYS A 486 19.50 -5.85 -2.96
C CYS A 486 19.92 -6.16 -1.52
N ALA A 487 20.58 -5.20 -0.87
CA ALA A 487 20.97 -5.27 0.53
C ALA A 487 20.95 -3.89 1.18
N ALA A 488 20.64 -3.83 2.47
CA ALA A 488 20.89 -2.64 3.28
C ALA A 488 22.41 -2.36 3.35
N HIS A 489 22.81 -1.13 3.65
CA HIS A 489 24.22 -0.82 3.87
C HIS A 489 24.81 -1.66 5.02
N GLU A 490 26.11 -1.95 4.97
CA GLU A 490 26.76 -2.90 5.89
C GLU A 490 27.01 -2.34 7.28
N LEU A 491 27.29 -1.04 7.39
CA LEU A 491 27.57 -0.36 8.66
C LEU A 491 26.32 0.24 9.30
N ASP A 492 25.33 0.60 8.49
CA ASP A 492 24.12 1.26 8.97
C ASP A 492 22.92 0.87 8.10
N PRO A 493 21.97 0.05 8.58
CA PRO A 493 20.82 -0.36 7.79
C PRO A 493 19.85 0.79 7.43
N ARG A 494 20.06 1.99 7.97
CA ARG A 494 19.33 3.23 7.63
C ARG A 494 20.04 4.07 6.55
N ALA A 495 21.28 3.73 6.22
CA ALA A 495 22.04 4.35 5.14
C ALA A 495 21.64 3.77 3.77
N ALA A 496 22.22 4.32 2.71
CA ALA A 496 21.75 4.02 1.37
C ALA A 496 21.99 2.56 0.96
N PRO A 497 20.99 1.89 0.34
CA PRO A 497 21.06 0.48 0.00
C PRO A 497 21.96 0.22 -1.21
N ARG A 498 22.31 -1.05 -1.39
CA ARG A 498 23.06 -1.55 -2.57
C ARG A 498 22.19 -2.50 -3.37
N LEU A 499 22.30 -2.43 -4.68
CA LEU A 499 21.78 -3.39 -5.66
C LEU A 499 22.97 -3.93 -6.45
N VAL A 500 23.05 -5.25 -6.61
CA VAL A 500 24.11 -5.90 -7.38
C VAL A 500 23.52 -6.76 -8.49
N TYR A 501 24.11 -6.63 -9.68
CA TYR A 501 23.99 -7.52 -10.82
C TYR A 501 25.33 -8.25 -10.96
N ALA A 502 25.39 -9.50 -10.53
CA ALA A 502 26.63 -10.27 -10.47
C ALA A 502 26.56 -11.56 -11.29
N ALA A 503 27.67 -11.93 -11.90
CA ALA A 503 27.87 -13.21 -12.57
C ALA A 503 29.34 -13.64 -12.45
N ALA A 504 29.63 -14.88 -12.84
CA ALA A 504 31.02 -15.36 -12.97
C ALA A 504 31.77 -14.73 -14.18
N ASP A 505 31.02 -14.31 -15.21
CA ASP A 505 31.54 -13.73 -16.46
C ASP A 505 30.70 -12.51 -16.86
N HIS A 506 31.36 -11.40 -17.22
CA HIS A 506 30.78 -10.17 -17.74
C HIS A 506 29.83 -10.41 -18.92
N ALA A 507 30.15 -11.36 -19.80
CA ALA A 507 29.30 -11.68 -20.94
C ALA A 507 27.88 -12.09 -20.50
N THR A 508 27.74 -12.75 -19.35
CA THR A 508 26.45 -13.19 -18.82
C THR A 508 25.53 -12.02 -18.47
N LEU A 509 26.09 -10.86 -18.09
CA LEU A 509 25.31 -9.70 -17.63
C LEU A 509 24.73 -8.86 -18.76
N VAL A 510 25.17 -9.05 -20.01
CA VAL A 510 24.66 -8.28 -21.15
C VAL A 510 23.18 -8.62 -21.41
N GLY A 511 22.32 -7.62 -21.31
CA GLY A 511 20.86 -7.74 -21.48
C GLY A 511 20.07 -7.98 -20.18
N ILE A 512 20.74 -8.14 -19.03
CA ILE A 512 20.11 -8.56 -17.77
C ILE A 512 18.96 -7.64 -17.29
N ASN A 513 19.03 -6.33 -17.54
CA ASN A 513 17.99 -5.37 -17.15
C ASN A 513 16.67 -5.52 -17.95
N ALA A 514 16.64 -6.27 -19.05
CA ALA A 514 15.42 -6.54 -19.80
C ALA A 514 14.52 -7.58 -19.12
N HIS A 515 15.08 -8.36 -18.18
CA HIS A 515 14.33 -9.35 -17.41
C HIS A 515 13.55 -8.67 -16.28
N TYR A 516 12.33 -9.11 -15.99
CA TYR A 516 11.55 -8.52 -14.88
C TYR A 516 12.19 -8.89 -13.53
N HIS A 517 12.57 -7.86 -12.78
CA HIS A 517 13.15 -7.97 -11.44
C HIS A 517 12.62 -6.81 -10.60
N GLY A 518 12.36 -7.04 -9.31
CA GLY A 518 11.78 -5.97 -8.50
C GLY A 518 10.98 -6.34 -7.26
N PRO A 519 10.07 -7.33 -7.31
CA PRO A 519 9.17 -7.61 -6.18
C PRO A 519 9.81 -8.47 -5.07
N THR A 520 11.00 -9.01 -5.32
CA THR A 520 11.79 -9.84 -4.40
C THR A 520 13.09 -9.14 -4.02
N ASP A 521 13.76 -9.62 -2.97
CA ASP A 521 15.03 -9.05 -2.52
C ASP A 521 16.20 -9.58 -3.35
N TRP A 522 16.06 -10.79 -3.87
CA TRP A 522 17.00 -11.43 -4.79
C TRP A 522 16.28 -12.24 -5.87
N LEU A 523 16.99 -12.46 -6.97
CA LEU A 523 16.56 -13.20 -8.15
C LEU A 523 17.79 -13.83 -8.81
N VAL A 524 17.75 -15.15 -8.99
CA VAL A 524 18.73 -15.94 -9.75
C VAL A 524 18.16 -16.21 -11.13
N VAL A 525 18.92 -15.84 -12.16
CA VAL A 525 18.53 -16.01 -13.56
C VAL A 525 19.59 -16.80 -14.32
N ARG A 526 19.16 -17.44 -15.40
CA ARG A 526 20.04 -18.03 -16.39
C ARG A 526 19.87 -17.34 -17.73
N ARG A 527 20.97 -17.00 -18.37
CA ARG A 527 20.99 -16.53 -19.75
C ARG A 527 20.72 -17.72 -20.69
N ILE A 528 19.69 -17.58 -21.53
CA ILE A 528 19.28 -18.58 -22.52
C ILE A 528 19.68 -18.14 -23.93
N GLU A 529 19.47 -19.01 -24.92
CA GLU A 529 19.65 -18.70 -26.34
C GLU A 529 18.86 -17.41 -26.70
N ASP A 530 19.37 -16.64 -27.66
CA ASP A 530 18.91 -15.28 -28.02
C ASP A 530 19.21 -14.16 -27.00
N GLY A 531 19.97 -14.45 -25.94
CA GLY A 531 20.39 -13.43 -24.97
C GLY A 531 19.31 -12.98 -23.99
N LYS A 532 18.20 -13.72 -23.91
CA LYS A 532 17.14 -13.57 -22.91
C LYS A 532 17.53 -14.25 -21.59
N PHE A 533 16.70 -14.06 -20.57
CA PHE A 533 16.89 -14.67 -19.25
C PHE A 533 15.64 -15.44 -18.82
N GLU A 534 15.87 -16.58 -18.15
CA GLU A 534 14.84 -17.30 -17.40
C GLU A 534 15.08 -17.14 -15.89
N THR A 535 14.01 -17.07 -15.10
CA THR A 535 14.10 -17.08 -13.64
C THR A 535 14.30 -18.51 -13.14
N LEU A 536 15.41 -18.78 -12.44
CA LEU A 536 15.63 -20.06 -11.77
C LEU A 536 15.02 -20.08 -10.36
N ALA A 537 15.19 -18.97 -9.63
CA ALA A 537 14.63 -18.79 -8.29
C ALA A 537 14.62 -17.32 -7.91
N SER A 538 13.75 -16.94 -6.99
CA SER A 538 13.78 -15.62 -6.35
C SER A 538 13.16 -15.70 -4.97
N GLY A 539 13.53 -14.78 -4.09
CA GLY A 539 13.04 -14.78 -2.73
C GLY A 539 13.35 -13.50 -1.98
N ARG A 540 13.00 -13.53 -0.69
CA ARG A 540 13.25 -12.43 0.25
C ARG A 540 14.29 -12.85 1.26
N TRP A 541 15.07 -11.90 1.75
CA TRP A 541 15.93 -12.12 2.90
C TRP A 541 15.07 -12.24 4.16
N PRO A 542 15.58 -12.90 5.22
CA PRO A 542 14.93 -12.88 6.52
C PRO A 542 14.59 -11.46 6.96
N ALA A 543 13.36 -11.29 7.43
CA ALA A 543 12.82 -9.99 7.81
C ALA A 543 13.66 -9.34 8.92
N LYS A 544 13.95 -8.04 8.76
CA LYS A 544 14.56 -7.22 9.80
C LYS A 544 13.52 -6.25 10.35
N LEU A 545 12.99 -6.55 11.54
CA LEU A 545 12.05 -5.66 12.22
C LEU A 545 12.77 -4.58 13.02
N SER A 546 14.01 -4.83 13.46
CA SER A 546 14.83 -3.87 14.21
C SER A 546 16.25 -3.78 13.64
N PRO A 547 17.03 -2.75 13.99
CA PRO A 547 18.41 -2.61 13.50
C PRO A 547 19.34 -3.76 13.90
N GLY A 548 18.99 -4.56 14.92
CA GLY A 548 19.79 -5.65 15.46
C GLY A 548 19.26 -7.06 15.18
N SER A 549 18.14 -7.20 14.47
CA SER A 549 17.59 -8.50 14.03
C SER A 549 18.30 -9.09 12.81
#